data_AF-A0A7S4UKU1-F1
#
_entry.id   AF-A0A7S4UKU1-F1
#
_cell.length_a   1.000
_cell.length_b   1.000
_cell.length_c   1.000
_cell.angle_alpha   90.00
_cell.angle_beta   90.00
_cell.angle_gamma   90.00
#
_symmetry.space_group_name_H-M   'P 1'
#
loop_
_entity.id
_entity.type
_entity.pdbx_description
1 polymer ?
#
loop_
_entity_poly.entity_id
_entity_poly.type
_entity_poly.pdbx_seq_one_letter_code
_entity_poly.pdbx_strand_id
1 'polypeptide(L)'
;VESLQKIVEIQAVLDFSSYESKEGMAQDSFTLLGREREYNGEVSCVISEAEKNSLEQHRFFKTTEEMDACLFLFNDLLVLAAPPVSAKKKKHKVKQVFPLVSLLCRFSPFSTVTVWVISYYQTVTLRFLNQKQATTWVNQINKFANNAISHELES
;
A
#
# COMPACT_ATOMS: atom_id res chain seq x y z
N VAL A 1 -2.13 -25.60 10.63
CA VAL A 1 -1.92 -26.10 9.25
C VAL A 1 -2.57 -25.17 8.23
N GLU A 2 -3.84 -24.79 8.42
CA GLU A 2 -4.51 -23.77 7.57
C GLU A 2 -3.81 -22.40 7.57
N SER A 3 -3.27 -21.96 8.71
CA SER A 3 -2.52 -20.70 8.82
C SER A 3 -1.20 -20.68 8.05
N LEU A 4 -0.46 -21.81 8.02
CA LEU A 4 0.78 -21.96 7.25
C LEU A 4 0.53 -21.95 5.73
N GLN A 5 -0.60 -22.50 5.29
CA GLN A 5 -0.98 -22.54 3.88
C GLN A 5 -1.25 -21.13 3.33
N LYS A 6 -1.93 -20.28 4.10
CA LYS A 6 -2.17 -18.85 3.78
C LYS A 6 -0.87 -18.03 3.71
N ILE A 7 0.10 -18.31 4.57
CA ILE A 7 1.40 -17.62 4.60
C ILE A 7 2.23 -17.92 3.35
N VAL A 8 2.24 -19.18 2.90
CA VAL A 8 2.97 -19.61 1.69
C VAL A 8 2.38 -18.97 0.43
N GLU A 9 1.07 -18.76 0.37
CA GLU A 9 0.41 -18.11 -0.76
C GLU A 9 0.86 -16.65 -0.95
N ILE A 10 1.15 -15.93 0.12
CA ILE A 10 1.48 -14.51 0.05
C ILE A 10 2.91 -14.29 -0.47
N GLN A 11 3.88 -15.07 0.01
CA GLN A 11 5.26 -15.05 -0.54
C GLN A 11 5.35 -15.60 -1.98
N ALA A 12 4.39 -16.44 -2.37
CA ALA A 12 4.25 -16.88 -3.74
C ALA A 12 3.72 -15.79 -4.68
N VAL A 13 3.04 -14.77 -4.14
CA VAL A 13 2.34 -13.72 -4.91
C VAL A 13 3.07 -12.37 -4.89
N LEU A 14 3.80 -12.02 -3.81
CA LEU A 14 4.54 -10.76 -3.71
C LEU A 14 6.05 -10.95 -3.94
N ASP A 15 6.65 -10.03 -4.70
CA ASP A 15 8.09 -9.95 -4.93
C ASP A 15 8.63 -8.66 -4.32
N PHE A 16 9.42 -8.81 -3.25
CA PHE A 16 10.06 -7.73 -2.50
C PHE A 16 11.48 -7.42 -2.98
N SER A 17 11.99 -8.12 -4.00
CA SER A 17 13.37 -7.93 -4.48
C SER A 17 13.65 -6.52 -4.98
N SER A 18 12.62 -5.80 -5.44
CA SER A 18 12.72 -4.42 -5.91
C SER A 18 12.30 -3.37 -4.87
N TYR A 19 11.96 -3.78 -3.65
CA TYR A 19 11.60 -2.85 -2.59
C TYR A 19 12.87 -2.37 -1.88
N GLU A 20 13.27 -1.13 -2.16
CA GLU A 20 14.25 -0.42 -1.35
C GLU A 20 13.50 0.18 -0.16
N SER A 21 13.84 -0.26 1.05
CA SER A 21 13.29 0.33 2.26
C SER A 21 13.68 1.81 2.31
N LYS A 22 12.69 2.71 2.30
CA LYS A 22 12.96 4.12 2.58
C LYS A 22 13.36 4.24 4.06
N GLU A 23 14.54 4.80 4.27
CA GLU A 23 15.19 5.20 5.55
C GLU A 23 14.77 4.43 6.81
N GLY A 24 15.64 3.51 7.27
CA GLY A 24 15.63 2.99 8.65
C GLY A 24 14.79 1.73 8.90
N MET A 25 13.99 1.27 7.95
CA MET A 25 13.28 -0.01 8.08
C MET A 25 14.06 -1.13 7.40
N ALA A 26 14.60 -2.09 8.15
CA ALA A 26 15.32 -3.20 7.52
C ALA A 26 14.37 -3.98 6.60
N GLN A 27 14.88 -4.46 5.45
CA GLN A 27 14.11 -5.32 4.54
C GLN A 27 13.54 -6.56 5.27
N ASP A 28 14.23 -7.01 6.31
CA ASP A 28 13.85 -8.10 7.22
C ASP A 28 12.67 -7.76 8.15
N SER A 29 12.43 -6.48 8.44
CA SER A 29 11.35 -5.99 9.32
C SER A 29 9.96 -6.19 8.69
N PHE A 30 9.88 -6.41 7.37
CA PHE A 30 8.64 -6.66 6.66
C PHE A 30 8.40 -8.13 6.36
N THR A 31 8.92 -9.02 7.19
CA THR A 31 8.62 -10.45 7.11
C THR A 31 7.10 -10.66 7.10
N LEU A 32 6.55 -11.05 5.95
CA LEU A 32 5.12 -11.39 5.80
C LEU A 32 4.80 -12.78 6.36
N LEU A 33 5.82 -13.55 6.78
CA LEU A 33 5.61 -14.82 7.46
C LEU A 33 4.84 -14.57 8.76
N GLY A 34 3.65 -15.15 8.87
CA GLY A 34 2.77 -15.00 10.03
C GLY A 34 1.67 -13.96 9.89
N ARG A 35 1.66 -13.15 8.83
CA ARG A 35 0.62 -12.13 8.60
C ARG A 35 -0.55 -12.69 7.83
N GLU A 36 -1.77 -12.43 8.30
CA GLU A 36 -3.00 -12.77 7.57
C GLU A 36 -3.35 -11.65 6.59
N ARG A 37 -3.63 -12.02 5.34
CA ARG A 37 -4.11 -11.10 4.31
C ARG A 37 -5.62 -11.00 4.42
N GLU A 38 -6.10 -9.80 4.71
CA GLU A 38 -7.50 -9.51 5.01
C GLU A 38 -8.26 -9.03 3.78
N TYR A 39 -7.59 -8.26 2.91
CA TYR A 39 -8.24 -7.66 1.74
C TYR A 39 -7.26 -7.42 0.59
N ASN A 40 -7.72 -7.55 -0.66
CA ASN A 40 -6.94 -7.24 -1.85
C ASN A 40 -7.81 -6.72 -3.00
N GLY A 41 -7.22 -5.93 -3.90
CA GLY A 41 -7.95 -5.34 -5.01
C GLY A 41 -7.10 -4.40 -5.86
N GLU A 42 -7.56 -4.17 -7.08
CA GLU A 42 -6.90 -3.34 -8.08
C GLU A 42 -7.31 -1.88 -7.94
N VAL A 43 -6.33 -0.98 -8.12
CA VAL A 43 -6.45 0.47 -8.06
C VAL A 43 -5.50 1.11 -9.07
N SER A 44 -5.75 2.35 -9.44
CA SER A 44 -4.75 3.16 -10.15
C SER A 44 -4.06 4.06 -9.13
N CYS A 45 -2.76 3.90 -8.96
CA CYS A 45 -1.93 4.76 -8.13
C CYS A 45 -1.49 5.97 -8.95
N VAL A 46 -1.73 7.15 -8.40
CA VAL A 46 -1.37 8.43 -8.99
C VAL A 46 -0.07 8.88 -8.31
N ILE A 47 1.06 8.75 -9.01
CA ILE A 47 2.38 9.15 -8.50
C ILE A 47 2.66 10.57 -8.98
N SER A 48 2.92 11.45 -8.02
CA SER A 48 3.38 12.80 -8.35
C SER A 48 4.91 12.80 -8.52
N GLU A 49 5.44 13.57 -9.47
CA GLU A 49 6.90 13.72 -9.65
C GLU A 49 7.62 14.26 -8.41
N ALA A 50 6.90 14.95 -7.51
CA ALA A 50 7.42 15.37 -6.21
C ALA A 50 7.85 14.20 -5.31
N GLU A 51 7.28 13.00 -5.51
CA GLU A 51 7.68 11.77 -4.81
C GLU A 51 8.91 11.08 -5.44
N LYS A 52 9.31 11.49 -6.65
CA LYS A 52 10.52 10.98 -7.34
C LYS A 52 11.80 11.75 -6.95
N ASN A 53 11.68 13.03 -6.58
CA ASN A 53 12.83 13.91 -6.33
C ASN A 53 12.94 14.32 -4.86
N SER A 54 13.58 13.49 -4.02
CA SER A 54 13.94 13.91 -2.66
C SER A 54 15.21 14.78 -2.59
N LEU A 55 15.83 15.16 -3.72
CA LEU A 55 17.13 15.85 -3.70
C LEU A 55 17.34 17.04 -4.64
N GLU A 56 16.41 17.40 -5.52
CA GLU A 56 16.58 18.61 -6.36
C GLU A 56 15.30 19.44 -6.44
N GLN A 57 15.30 20.56 -5.70
CA GLN A 57 14.35 21.65 -5.89
C GLN A 57 14.57 22.26 -7.28
N HIS A 58 13.53 22.37 -8.11
CA HIS A 58 13.18 23.61 -8.83
C HIS A 58 11.82 23.47 -9.52
N ARG A 59 11.04 24.56 -9.45
CA ARG A 59 9.66 24.72 -9.90
C ARG A 59 9.45 24.39 -11.38
N PHE A 60 8.72 23.32 -11.68
CA PHE A 60 7.69 23.21 -12.74
C PHE A 60 6.83 21.97 -12.42
N PHE A 61 5.53 22.14 -12.12
CA PHE A 61 4.60 21.01 -11.99
C PHE A 61 4.16 20.57 -13.38
N LYS A 62 4.48 19.33 -13.80
CA LYS A 62 3.83 18.50 -14.85
C LYS A 62 4.81 17.37 -15.17
N THR A 63 4.58 16.15 -14.71
CA THR A 63 3.48 15.25 -15.10
C THR A 63 3.04 14.35 -13.95
N THR A 64 1.74 14.10 -13.81
CA THR A 64 1.23 13.10 -12.87
C THR A 64 1.19 11.75 -13.59
N GLU A 65 2.02 10.80 -13.18
CA GLU A 65 2.06 9.47 -13.80
C GLU A 65 1.05 8.57 -13.07
N GLU A 66 0.06 8.05 -13.80
CA GLU A 66 -0.86 7.05 -13.28
C GLU A 66 -0.32 5.66 -13.59
N MET A 67 -0.23 4.80 -12.59
CA MET A 67 0.13 3.40 -12.76
C MET A 67 -0.95 2.48 -12.20
N ASP A 68 -1.21 1.39 -12.90
CA ASP A 68 -2.00 0.31 -12.34
C ASP A 68 -1.27 -0.33 -11.17
N ALA A 69 -2.00 -0.59 -10.10
CA ALA A 69 -1.48 -1.15 -8.87
C ALA A 69 -2.49 -2.11 -8.22
N CYS A 70 -1.96 -2.96 -7.36
CA CYS A 70 -2.72 -3.86 -6.52
C CYS A 70 -2.44 -3.48 -5.06
N LEU A 71 -3.50 -3.31 -4.29
CA LEU A 71 -3.42 -3.15 -2.85
C LEU A 71 -3.59 -4.50 -2.16
N PHE A 72 -2.79 -4.71 -1.13
CA PHE A 72 -2.90 -5.84 -0.21
C PHE A 72 -2.93 -5.32 1.21
N LEU A 73 -4.03 -5.52 1.92
CA LEU A 73 -4.20 -5.14 3.31
C LEU A 73 -3.96 -6.36 4.21
N PHE A 74 -3.09 -6.17 5.18
CA PHE A 74 -2.77 -7.10 6.25
C PHE A 74 -3.17 -6.48 7.58
N ASN A 75 -3.08 -7.24 8.67
CA ASN A 75 -3.47 -6.77 10.00
C ASN A 75 -2.69 -5.57 10.52
N ASP A 76 -1.44 -5.39 10.07
CA ASP A 76 -0.51 -4.37 10.57
C ASP A 76 0.13 -3.52 9.45
N LEU A 77 -0.10 -3.86 8.18
CA LEU A 77 0.44 -3.10 7.04
C LEU A 77 -0.45 -3.12 5.81
N LEU A 78 -0.27 -2.11 4.97
CA LEU A 78 -0.82 -1.99 3.62
C LEU A 78 0.32 -2.05 2.62
N VAL A 79 0.22 -2.92 1.61
CA VAL A 79 1.20 -3.04 0.52
C VAL A 79 0.58 -2.53 -0.77
N LEU A 80 1.32 -1.67 -1.46
CA LEU A 80 1.07 -1.29 -2.84
C LEU A 80 2.06 -2.01 -3.74
N ALA A 81 1.58 -2.79 -4.70
CA ALA A 81 2.40 -3.54 -5.64
C ALA A 81 1.96 -3.32 -7.08
N ALA A 82 2.89 -3.36 -8.03
CA ALA A 82 2.57 -3.36 -9.45
C ALA A 82 1.96 -4.71 -9.86
N PRO A 83 1.01 -4.74 -10.80
CA PRO A 83 0.48 -5.98 -11.35
C PRO A 83 1.58 -6.80 -12.04
N PRO A 84 1.40 -8.13 -12.16
CA PRO A 84 2.35 -8.98 -12.84
C PRO A 84 2.49 -8.58 -14.32
N VAL A 85 3.73 -8.34 -14.75
CA VAL A 85 4.05 -7.86 -16.12
C VAL A 85 3.80 -8.92 -17.21
N SER A 86 3.58 -10.19 -16.83
CA SER A 86 3.33 -11.29 -17.76
C SER A 86 2.69 -12.47 -17.05
N ALA A 87 1.84 -13.24 -17.74
CA ALA A 87 1.30 -14.52 -17.26
C ALA A 87 2.39 -15.53 -16.84
N LYS A 88 3.64 -15.36 -17.31
CA LYS A 88 4.81 -16.16 -16.90
C LYS A 88 5.42 -15.70 -15.56
N LYS A 89 5.29 -14.43 -15.19
CA LYS A 89 5.75 -13.86 -13.91
C LYS A 89 4.54 -13.65 -13.01
N LYS A 90 4.22 -14.65 -12.19
CA LYS A 90 3.03 -14.64 -11.32
C LYS A 90 3.13 -13.70 -10.11
N LYS A 91 4.27 -13.02 -9.89
CA LYS A 91 4.50 -12.18 -8.71
C LYS A 91 4.24 -10.71 -8.99
N HIS A 92 3.52 -10.06 -8.07
CA HIS A 92 3.33 -8.62 -8.01
C HIS A 92 4.59 -8.00 -7.39
N LYS A 93 5.16 -7.00 -8.07
CA LYS A 93 6.36 -6.32 -7.57
C LYS A 93 5.97 -5.27 -6.55
N VAL A 94 6.44 -5.41 -5.31
CA VAL A 94 6.15 -4.45 -4.26
C VAL A 94 6.79 -3.10 -4.59
N LYS A 95 5.98 -2.04 -4.48
CA LYS A 95 6.38 -0.66 -4.72
C LYS A 95 6.51 0.11 -3.42
N GLN A 96 5.52 -0.02 -2.55
CA GLN A 96 5.48 0.68 -1.27
C GLN A 96 4.82 -0.20 -0.21
N VAL A 97 5.27 -0.02 1.03
CA VAL A 97 4.71 -0.65 2.22
C VAL A 97 4.42 0.45 3.22
N PHE A 98 3.25 0.39 3.84
CA PHE A 98 2.78 1.35 4.82
C PHE A 98 2.44 0.59 6.10
N PRO A 99 3.14 0.81 7.22
CA PRO A 99 2.65 0.40 8.53
C PRO A 99 1.27 1.02 8.75
N LEU A 100 0.31 0.24 9.25
CA LEU A 100 -1.03 0.75 9.53
C LEU A 100 -1.07 1.67 10.76
N VAL A 101 -0.13 1.46 11.68
CA VAL A 101 0.15 2.37 12.78
C VAL A 101 0.49 3.74 12.17
N SER A 102 -0.27 4.77 12.57
CA SER A 102 -0.20 6.14 12.03
C SER A 102 -0.66 6.33 10.57
N LEU A 103 -1.25 5.31 9.92
CA LEU A 103 -1.79 5.46 8.57
C LEU A 103 -3.17 6.12 8.60
N LEU A 104 -3.33 7.18 7.81
CA LEU A 104 -4.60 7.87 7.63
C LEU A 104 -5.10 7.68 6.20
N CYS A 105 -6.37 7.29 6.07
CA CYS A 105 -7.04 7.12 4.80
C CYS A 105 -8.23 8.08 4.69
N ARG A 106 -8.20 8.97 3.67
CA ARG A 106 -9.19 10.05 3.49
C ARG A 106 -9.60 10.18 2.03
N PHE A 107 -10.86 10.50 1.78
CA PHE A 107 -11.32 10.87 0.44
C PHE A 107 -10.70 12.19 0.00
N SER A 108 -10.41 12.30 -1.30
CA SER A 108 -10.12 13.58 -1.93
C SER A 108 -11.38 14.46 -1.92
N PRO A 109 -11.27 15.75 -1.58
CA PRO A 109 -12.42 16.66 -1.62
C PRO A 109 -12.93 16.90 -3.06
N PHE A 110 -12.14 16.52 -4.07
CA PHE A 110 -12.44 16.76 -5.48
C PHE A 110 -13.01 15.54 -6.20
N SER A 111 -13.03 14.36 -5.57
CA SER A 111 -13.45 13.11 -6.23
C SER A 111 -13.87 12.05 -5.23
N THR A 112 -15.03 11.44 -5.46
CA THR A 112 -15.58 10.35 -4.63
C THR A 112 -14.92 8.99 -4.88
N VAL A 113 -14.08 8.88 -5.91
CA VAL A 113 -13.34 7.66 -6.26
C VAL A 113 -11.85 7.78 -5.99
N THR A 114 -11.40 8.94 -5.49
CA THR A 114 -10.00 9.21 -5.20
C THR A 114 -9.80 9.30 -3.70
N VAL A 115 -8.76 8.64 -3.21
CA VAL A 115 -8.43 8.51 -1.79
C VAL A 115 -6.96 8.81 -1.61
N TRP A 116 -6.65 9.52 -0.53
CA TRP A 116 -5.29 9.77 -0.08
C TRP A 116 -4.97 8.80 1.06
N VAL A 117 -3.85 8.10 0.90
CA VAL A 117 -3.23 7.27 1.92
C VAL A 117 -2.02 8.03 2.43
N ILE A 118 -2.10 8.48 3.66
CA ILE A 118 -1.14 9.39 4.28
C ILE A 118 -0.46 8.63 5.42
N SER A 119 0.86 8.48 5.33
CA SER A 119 1.72 8.04 6.43
C SER A 119 2.64 9.18 6.86
N TYR A 120 3.41 8.96 7.92
CA TYR A 120 4.39 9.94 8.40
C TYR A 120 5.41 10.36 7.33
N TYR A 121 5.80 9.44 6.44
CA TYR A 121 6.89 9.66 5.48
C TYR A 121 6.43 9.97 4.06
N GLN A 122 5.17 9.67 3.71
CA GLN A 122 4.69 9.82 2.34
C GLN A 122 3.17 9.91 2.26
N THR A 123 2.67 10.53 1.20
CA THR A 123 1.24 10.55 0.86
C THR A 123 1.06 10.05 -0.55
N VAL A 124 0.24 9.01 -0.71
CA VAL A 124 -0.07 8.44 -2.02
C VAL A 124 -1.53 8.65 -2.37
N THR A 125 -1.77 8.99 -3.64
CA THR A 125 -3.11 9.16 -4.16
C THR A 125 -3.53 7.90 -4.92
N LEU A 126 -4.66 7.33 -4.53
CA LEU A 126 -5.24 6.13 -5.13
C LEU A 126 -6.57 6.48 -5.80
N ARG A 127 -6.77 6.00 -7.02
CA ARG A 127 -8.03 6.05 -7.74
C ARG A 127 -8.62 4.65 -7.82
N PHE A 128 -9.88 4.53 -7.38
CA PHE A 128 -10.65 3.30 -7.44
C PHE A 128 -11.56 3.29 -8.66
N LEU A 129 -12.03 2.10 -9.03
CA LEU A 129 -12.95 1.92 -10.16
C LEU A 129 -14.29 2.64 -9.94
N ASN A 130 -14.76 2.66 -8.70
CA ASN A 130 -16.02 3.31 -8.33
C ASN A 130 -16.04 3.68 -6.84
N GLN A 131 -17.02 4.52 -6.48
CA GLN A 131 -17.17 5.03 -5.12
C GLN A 131 -17.40 3.92 -4.10
N LYS A 132 -18.15 2.86 -4.46
CA LYS A 132 -18.40 1.72 -3.56
C LYS A 132 -17.09 1.03 -3.18
N GLN A 133 -16.21 0.83 -4.17
CA GLN A 133 -14.88 0.25 -3.95
C GLN A 133 -14.05 1.18 -3.05
N ALA A 134 -13.99 2.47 -3.36
CA ALA A 134 -13.27 3.46 -2.54
C ALA A 134 -13.75 3.49 -1.09
N THR A 135 -15.06 3.56 -0.85
CA THR A 135 -15.66 3.53 0.50
C THR A 135 -15.31 2.25 1.25
N THR A 136 -15.36 1.10 0.57
CA THR A 136 -14.98 -0.17 1.19
C THR A 136 -13.52 -0.13 1.66
N TRP A 137 -12.61 0.32 0.81
CA TRP A 137 -11.20 0.41 1.15
C TRP A 137 -10.89 1.40 2.26
N VAL A 138 -11.48 2.59 2.22
CA VAL A 138 -11.32 3.60 3.28
C VAL A 138 -11.77 3.05 4.63
N ASN A 139 -12.92 2.36 4.66
CA ASN A 139 -13.45 1.78 5.90
C ASN A 139 -12.57 0.64 6.42
N GLN A 140 -12.09 -0.25 5.55
CA GLN A 140 -11.20 -1.35 5.96
C GLN A 140 -9.87 -0.80 6.49
N ILE A 141 -9.18 0.06 5.72
CA ILE A 141 -7.88 0.62 6.14
C ILE A 141 -8.01 1.34 7.49
N ASN A 142 -9.01 2.21 7.66
CA ASN A 142 -9.20 2.92 8.93
C ASN A 142 -9.54 1.97 10.07
N LYS A 143 -10.33 0.90 9.84
CA LYS A 143 -10.63 -0.11 10.86
C LYS A 143 -9.35 -0.81 11.34
N PHE A 144 -8.53 -1.30 10.43
CA PHE A 144 -7.29 -2.01 10.80
C PHE A 144 -6.23 -1.07 11.38
N ALA A 145 -6.12 0.17 10.88
CA ALA A 145 -5.23 1.19 11.46
C ALA A 145 -5.60 1.50 12.91
N ASN A 146 -6.88 1.69 13.21
CA ASN A 146 -7.32 1.91 14.59
C ASN A 146 -7.03 0.71 15.49
N ASN A 147 -7.23 -0.52 14.99
CA ASN A 147 -6.89 -1.73 15.75
C ASN A 147 -5.39 -1.83 16.03
N ALA A 148 -4.55 -1.52 15.05
CA ALA A 148 -3.10 -1.53 15.21
C ALA A 148 -2.62 -0.49 16.23
N ILE A 149 -3.19 0.71 16.22
CA ILE A 149 -2.90 1.76 17.21
C ILE A 149 -3.31 1.32 18.62
N SER A 150 -4.51 0.76 18.78
CA SER A 150 -4.95 0.26 20.08
C SER A 150 -4.02 -0.82 20.63
N HIS A 151 -3.57 -1.73 19.77
CA HIS A 151 -2.65 -2.80 20.18
C HIS A 151 -1.26 -2.26 20.61
N GLU A 152 -0.74 -1.21 19.96
CA GLU A 152 0.52 -0.57 20.39
C GLU A 152 0.39 0.21 21.70
N LEU A 153 -0.79 0.79 21.98
CA LEU A 153 -1.02 1.52 23.24
C LEU A 153 -1.17 0.58 24.45
N GLU A 154 -1.58 -0.66 24.23
CA GLU A 154 -1.76 -1.68 25.28
C GLU A 154 -0.47 -2.44 25.61
N SER A 155 0.52 -2.45 24.71
CA SER A 155 1.83 -3.10 24.87
C SER A 155 2.87 -2.18 25.52
#